data_AF-A0A6G3XAR6-F1
#
_entry.id   AF-A0A6G3XAR6-F1
#
_cell.length_a   1.000
_cell.length_b   1.000
_cell.length_c   1.000
_cell.angle_alpha   90.00
_cell.angle_beta   90.00
_cell.angle_gamma   90.00
#
_symmetry.space_group_name_H-M   'P 1'
#
loop_
_entity.id
_entity.type
_entity.pdbx_description
1 polymer ?
#
loop_
_entity_poly.entity_id
_entity_poly.type
_entity_poly.pdbx_seq_one_letter_code
_entity_poly.pdbx_strand_id
1 'polypeptide(L)'
;LLGDDSGLARDALDFVFGGAMLPNLLNALTPGCLVVTPGDRADLVVGSLAAHSAGTPPIAGVLLTLNERPGEEILTLAARLAPGTPVVSVAGGSFPTAGELFALEGKLNAATPRKAETALGLFERHVD
;
A
#
# COMPACT_ATOMS: atom_id res chain seq x y z
N LEU A 1 5.12 8.57 -6.92
CA LEU A 1 4.36 9.83 -7.07
C LEU A 1 4.39 10.61 -5.77
N LEU A 2 4.01 9.96 -4.67
CA LEU A 2 4.12 10.47 -3.30
C LEU A 2 4.88 9.44 -2.44
N GLY A 3 5.32 9.86 -1.26
CA GLY A 3 6.00 9.03 -0.28
C GLY A 3 7.33 9.63 0.19
N ASP A 4 7.79 9.20 1.36
CA ASP A 4 9.14 9.44 1.86
C ASP A 4 9.83 8.10 2.20
N ASP A 5 11.09 8.16 2.62
CA ASP A 5 11.88 6.97 2.94
C ASP A 5 11.24 6.12 4.05
N SER A 6 10.59 6.77 5.03
CA SER A 6 9.93 6.06 6.13
C SER A 6 8.68 5.32 5.68
N GLY A 7 7.88 5.94 4.79
CA GLY A 7 6.72 5.31 4.19
C GLY A 7 7.10 4.17 3.26
N LEU A 8 8.17 4.31 2.47
CA LEU A 8 8.67 3.26 1.59
C LEU A 8 9.28 2.07 2.36
N ALA A 9 9.79 2.31 3.57
CA ALA A 9 10.29 1.26 4.44
C ALA A 9 9.19 0.46 5.17
N ARG A 10 7.91 0.84 5.01
CA ARG A 10 6.78 0.12 5.64
C ARG A 10 6.57 -1.22 4.96
N ASP A 11 6.39 -2.27 5.77
CA ASP A 11 6.08 -3.60 5.25
C ASP A 11 4.67 -3.63 4.64
N ALA A 12 4.58 -4.05 3.37
CA ALA A 12 3.33 -4.49 2.75
C ALA A 12 3.10 -5.97 3.10
N LEU A 13 2.02 -6.24 3.83
CA LEU A 13 1.71 -7.59 4.35
C LEU A 13 0.82 -8.40 3.40
N ASP A 14 -0.01 -7.70 2.62
CA ASP A 14 -0.89 -8.24 1.59
C ASP A 14 -1.27 -7.09 0.63
N PHE A 15 -2.15 -7.34 -0.35
CA PHE A 15 -2.72 -6.32 -1.22
C PHE A 15 -4.23 -6.44 -1.38
N VAL A 16 -4.89 -5.29 -1.56
CA VAL A 16 -6.33 -5.19 -1.77
C VAL A 16 -6.61 -4.50 -3.09
N PHE A 17 -7.37 -5.15 -3.98
CA PHE A 17 -7.72 -4.58 -5.28
C PHE A 17 -8.95 -3.66 -5.21
N GLY A 18 -8.79 -2.42 -5.65
CA GLY A 18 -9.82 -1.39 -5.85
C GLY A 18 -10.72 -1.64 -7.06
N GLY A 19 -11.27 -2.85 -7.18
CA GLY A 19 -12.18 -3.22 -8.28
C GLY A 19 -13.64 -2.76 -8.07
N ALA A 20 -13.99 -2.32 -6.87
CA ALA A 20 -15.34 -1.89 -6.50
C ALA A 20 -15.42 -0.39 -6.19
N MET A 21 -16.59 0.06 -5.75
CA MET A 21 -16.80 1.41 -5.22
C MET A 21 -16.21 1.54 -3.80
N LEU A 22 -15.93 2.79 -3.41
CA LEU A 22 -15.24 3.10 -2.15
C LEU A 22 -15.82 2.40 -0.90
N PRO A 23 -17.14 2.32 -0.66
CA PRO A 23 -17.66 1.65 0.54
C PRO A 23 -17.22 0.18 0.65
N ASN A 24 -17.19 -0.53 -0.48
CA ASN A 24 -16.75 -1.93 -0.52
C ASN A 24 -15.24 -2.04 -0.32
N LEU A 25 -14.46 -1.12 -0.91
CA LEU A 25 -13.03 -1.07 -0.68
C LEU A 25 -12.69 -0.84 0.79
N LEU A 26 -13.35 0.11 1.45
CA LEU A 26 -13.12 0.43 2.86
C LEU A 26 -13.34 -0.79 3.76
N ASN A 27 -14.38 -1.57 3.50
CA ASN A 27 -14.65 -2.83 4.22
C ASN A 27 -13.61 -3.92 3.95
N ALA A 28 -12.91 -3.85 2.82
CA ALA A 28 -11.91 -4.84 2.41
C ALA A 28 -10.49 -4.49 2.88
N LEU A 29 -10.24 -3.26 3.35
CA LEU A 29 -8.92 -2.85 3.81
C LEU A 29 -8.46 -3.71 5.00
N THR A 30 -7.21 -4.17 4.94
CA THR A 30 -6.55 -4.88 6.04
C THR A 30 -5.31 -4.10 6.51
N PRO A 31 -4.91 -4.21 7.78
CA PRO A 31 -3.70 -3.55 8.28
C PRO A 31 -2.47 -3.93 7.46
N GLY A 32 -1.72 -2.93 7.00
CA GLY A 32 -0.51 -3.13 6.20
C GLY A 32 -0.76 -3.58 4.75
N CYS A 33 -1.99 -3.53 4.23
CA CYS A 33 -2.23 -3.86 2.83
C CYS A 33 -1.70 -2.78 1.88
N LEU A 34 -1.22 -3.20 0.71
CA LEU A 34 -1.03 -2.33 -0.45
C LEU A 34 -2.35 -2.23 -1.22
N VAL A 35 -2.93 -1.03 -1.33
CA VAL A 35 -4.13 -0.83 -2.15
C VAL A 35 -3.72 -0.75 -3.62
N VAL A 36 -4.29 -1.59 -4.48
CA VAL A 36 -4.01 -1.62 -5.93
C VAL A 36 -5.23 -1.16 -6.69
N THR A 37 -5.14 -0.07 -7.46
CA THR A 37 -6.29 0.50 -8.18
C THR A 37 -5.88 1.07 -9.54
N PRO A 38 -6.78 1.16 -10.53
CA PRO A 38 -6.61 2.02 -11.69
C PRO A 38 -6.30 3.47 -11.30
N GLY A 39 -5.46 4.15 -12.09
CA GLY A 39 -4.99 5.50 -11.80
C GLY A 39 -6.05 6.61 -11.94
N ASP A 40 -7.12 6.36 -12.70
CA ASP A 40 -8.29 7.23 -12.81
C ASP A 40 -9.22 7.20 -11.58
N ARG A 41 -9.05 6.23 -10.68
CA ARG A 41 -9.86 6.07 -9.45
C ARG A 41 -9.39 6.98 -8.31
N ALA A 42 -9.46 8.29 -8.54
CA ALA A 42 -9.14 9.32 -7.55
C ALA A 42 -9.91 9.16 -6.23
N ASP A 43 -11.17 8.71 -6.30
CA ASP A 43 -12.02 8.42 -5.14
C ASP A 43 -11.41 7.36 -4.22
N LEU A 44 -10.83 6.29 -4.80
CA LEU A 44 -10.20 5.22 -4.04
C LEU A 44 -8.87 5.67 -3.45
N VAL A 45 -8.07 6.45 -4.18
CA VAL A 45 -6.81 7.01 -3.66
C VAL A 45 -7.07 7.88 -2.43
N VAL A 46 -8.00 8.83 -2.54
CA VAL A 46 -8.36 9.74 -1.44
C VAL A 46 -8.98 8.96 -0.28
N GLY A 47 -9.91 8.05 -0.56
CA GLY A 47 -10.61 7.28 0.47
C GLY A 47 -9.67 6.35 1.24
N SER A 48 -8.75 5.67 0.57
CA SER A 48 -7.76 4.80 1.22
C SER A 48 -6.78 5.59 2.10
N LEU A 49 -6.33 6.77 1.65
CA LEU A 49 -5.44 7.61 2.45
C LEU A 49 -6.17 8.26 3.63
N ALA A 50 -7.42 8.67 3.45
CA ALA A 50 -8.24 9.16 4.56
C ALA A 50 -8.47 8.06 5.61
N ALA A 51 -8.78 6.83 5.18
CA ALA A 51 -8.92 5.67 6.07
C ALA A 51 -7.62 5.35 6.83
N HIS A 52 -6.48 5.41 6.14
CA HIS A 52 -5.16 5.26 6.76
C HIS A 52 -4.94 6.30 7.87
N SER A 53 -5.19 7.58 7.59
CA SER A 53 -5.00 8.67 8.56
C SER A 53 -5.99 8.64 9.71
N ALA A 54 -7.19 8.09 9.49
CA ALA A 54 -8.16 7.82 10.55
C ALA A 54 -7.82 6.57 11.40
N GLY A 55 -6.85 5.76 10.97
CA GLY A 55 -6.45 4.53 11.65
C GLY A 55 -7.37 3.33 11.38
N THR A 56 -8.16 3.34 10.31
CA THR A 56 -9.24 2.35 10.08
C THR A 56 -9.16 1.64 8.72
N PRO A 57 -8.32 0.60 8.54
CA PRO A 57 -7.03 0.34 9.19
C PRO A 57 -5.85 1.05 8.47
N PRO A 58 -4.67 1.17 9.08
CA PRO A 58 -3.50 1.75 8.43
C PRO A 58 -2.98 0.84 7.29
N ILE A 59 -2.98 1.36 6.06
CA ILE A 59 -2.42 0.69 4.87
C ILE A 59 -0.90 0.87 4.73
N ALA A 60 -0.27 0.05 3.88
CA ALA A 60 1.13 0.19 3.49
C ALA A 60 1.34 1.36 2.52
N GLY A 61 0.49 1.46 1.50
CA GLY A 61 0.51 2.51 0.48
C GLY A 61 -0.52 2.23 -0.61
N VAL A 62 -0.41 2.97 -1.72
CA VAL A 62 -1.28 2.83 -2.90
C VAL A 62 -0.45 2.61 -4.17
N LEU A 63 -0.81 1.60 -4.96
CA LEU A 63 -0.26 1.27 -6.27
C LEU A 63 -1.30 1.56 -7.36
N LEU A 64 -0.96 2.47 -8.25
CA LEU A 64 -1.77 2.87 -9.39
C LEU A 64 -1.36 2.07 -10.64
N THR A 65 -2.34 1.63 -11.40
CA THR A 65 -2.18 0.83 -12.62
C THR A 65 -2.66 1.60 -13.85
N LEU A 66 -2.50 1.00 -15.03
CA LEU A 66 -2.90 1.55 -16.35
C LEU A 66 -2.08 2.73 -16.85
N ASN A 67 -0.95 3.05 -16.21
CA ASN A 67 -0.17 4.27 -16.47
C ASN A 67 -0.98 5.58 -16.31
N GLU A 68 -2.16 5.50 -15.69
CA GLU A 68 -2.98 6.66 -15.38
C GLU A 68 -2.62 7.20 -14.00
N ARG A 69 -2.87 8.48 -13.79
CA ARG A 69 -2.56 9.17 -12.54
C ARG A 69 -3.68 10.16 -12.23
N PRO A 70 -4.03 10.34 -10.95
CA PRO A 70 -4.91 11.42 -10.55
C PRO A 70 -4.33 12.78 -10.94
N GLY A 71 -5.21 13.77 -11.13
CA GLY A 71 -4.82 15.16 -11.33
C GLY A 71 -3.97 15.72 -10.20
N GLU A 72 -3.25 16.80 -10.46
CA GLU A 72 -2.33 17.43 -9.50
C GLU A 72 -3.06 17.88 -8.22
N GLU A 73 -4.30 18.34 -8.35
CA GLU A 73 -5.17 18.71 -7.23
C GLU A 73 -5.46 17.52 -6.31
N ILE A 74 -5.68 16.32 -6.88
CA ILE A 74 -5.90 15.09 -6.12
C ILE A 74 -4.61 14.63 -5.44
N LEU A 75 -3.48 14.67 -6.16
CA LEU A 75 -2.18 14.30 -5.58
C LEU A 75 -1.76 15.25 -4.45
N THR A 76 -2.06 16.54 -4.59
CA THR A 76 -1.81 17.55 -3.54
C THR A 76 -2.68 17.29 -2.31
N LEU A 77 -3.97 16.97 -2.50
CA LEU A 77 -4.86 16.58 -1.41
C LEU A 77 -4.37 15.29 -0.73
N ALA A 78 -4.04 14.26 -1.51
CA ALA A 78 -3.53 12.98 -1.04
C ALA A 78 -2.28 13.13 -0.17
N ALA A 79 -1.32 13.97 -0.61
CA ALA A 79 -0.08 14.25 0.14
C ALA A 79 -0.35 14.89 1.51
N ARG A 80 -1.41 15.70 1.63
CA ARG A 80 -1.80 16.35 2.88
C ARG A 80 -2.62 15.43 3.79
N LEU A 81 -3.44 14.56 3.22
CA LEU A 81 -4.28 13.63 3.98
C LEU A 81 -3.44 12.61 4.73
N ALA A 82 -2.44 12.01 4.08
CA ALA A 82 -1.58 10.98 4.66
C ALA A 82 -0.11 11.25 4.33
N PRO A 83 0.52 12.26 4.96
CA PRO A 83 1.92 12.62 4.70
C PRO A 83 2.87 11.42 4.81
N GLY A 84 3.83 11.33 3.89
CA GLY A 84 4.81 10.25 3.83
C GLY A 84 4.28 8.92 3.28
N THR A 85 2.96 8.72 3.15
CA THR A 85 2.40 7.46 2.63
C THR A 85 2.69 7.31 1.13
N PRO A 86 3.29 6.19 0.69
CA PRO A 86 3.64 6.02 -0.71
C PRO A 86 2.42 5.93 -1.62
N VAL A 87 2.46 6.67 -2.73
CA VAL A 87 1.60 6.48 -3.89
C VAL A 87 2.49 6.27 -5.10
N VAL A 88 2.49 5.08 -5.65
CA VAL A 88 3.36 4.65 -6.77
C VAL A 88 2.52 4.27 -7.97
N SER A 89 3.08 4.35 -9.18
CA SER A 89 2.36 4.01 -10.41
C SER A 89 3.18 3.08 -11.28
N VAL A 90 2.53 2.10 -11.89
CA VAL A 90 3.10 1.23 -12.91
C VAL A 90 2.35 1.40 -14.23
N ALA A 91 3.05 1.12 -15.34
CA ALA A 91 2.45 1.21 -16.67
C ALA A 91 1.51 0.03 -16.97
N GLY A 92 1.68 -1.11 -16.29
CA GLY A 92 0.89 -2.32 -16.50
C GLY A 92 -0.55 -2.20 -16.03
N GLY A 93 -1.43 -3.05 -16.58
CA GLY A 93 -2.81 -3.17 -16.12
C GLY A 93 -2.95 -3.97 -14.83
N SER A 94 -4.13 -3.89 -14.20
CA SER A 94 -4.38 -4.47 -12.87
C SER A 94 -4.14 -5.97 -12.81
N PHE A 95 -4.61 -6.74 -13.78
CA PHE A 95 -4.48 -8.21 -13.74
C PHE A 95 -3.03 -8.70 -13.95
N PRO A 96 -2.27 -8.22 -14.95
CA PRO A 96 -0.83 -8.53 -15.04
C PRO A 96 -0.05 -8.10 -13.79
N THR A 97 -0.34 -6.90 -13.27
CA THR A 97 0.28 -6.40 -12.02
C THR A 97 -0.03 -7.32 -10.85
N ALA A 98 -1.26 -7.85 -10.75
CA ALA A 98 -1.62 -8.84 -9.73
C ALA A 98 -0.73 -10.08 -9.81
N GLY A 99 -0.52 -10.61 -11.03
CA GLY A 99 0.35 -11.76 -11.25
C GLY A 99 1.77 -11.52 -10.76
N GLU A 100 2.34 -10.34 -11.04
CA GLU A 100 3.66 -9.95 -10.55
C GLU A 100 3.68 -9.85 -9.02
N LEU A 101 2.66 -9.23 -8.41
CA LEU A 101 2.55 -9.11 -6.95
C LEU A 101 2.43 -10.48 -6.26
N PHE A 102 1.64 -11.40 -6.81
CA PHE A 102 1.52 -12.76 -6.27
C PHE A 102 2.82 -13.56 -6.33
N ALA A 103 3.68 -13.26 -7.30
CA ALA A 103 4.98 -13.91 -7.44
C ALA A 103 6.07 -13.27 -6.56
N LEU A 104 5.78 -12.16 -5.86
CA LEU A 104 6.75 -11.52 -4.97
C LEU A 104 6.91 -12.31 -3.67
N GLU A 105 8.15 -12.69 -3.38
CA GLU A 105 8.54 -13.28 -2.12
C GLU A 105 9.16 -12.24 -1.19
N GLY A 106 8.66 -12.16 0.04
CA GLY A 106 9.28 -11.37 1.09
C GLY A 106 10.65 -11.94 1.46
N LYS A 107 11.72 -11.19 1.22
CA LYS A 107 13.08 -11.59 1.61
C LYS A 107 13.50 -10.92 2.93
N LEU A 108 14.19 -11.67 3.77
CA LEU A 108 14.92 -11.15 4.93
C LEU A 108 16.33 -10.74 4.45
N ASN A 109 16.62 -9.45 4.46
CA ASN A 109 17.95 -8.94 4.15
C ASN A 109 18.29 -7.69 4.98
N ALA A 110 19.51 -7.18 4.84
CA ALA A 110 19.99 -6.02 5.59
C ALA A 110 19.16 -4.73 5.35
N ALA A 111 18.42 -4.65 4.24
CA ALA A 111 17.52 -3.53 3.95
C ALA A 111 16.11 -3.71 4.56
N THR A 112 15.82 -4.84 5.22
CA THR A 112 14.54 -5.12 5.89
C THR A 112 14.73 -5.42 7.39
N PRO A 113 15.32 -4.51 8.18
CA PRO A 113 15.67 -4.78 9.58
C PRO A 113 14.46 -5.16 10.44
N ARG A 114 13.30 -4.52 10.23
CA ARG A 114 12.04 -4.85 10.94
C ARG A 114 11.62 -6.30 10.81
N LYS A 115 11.79 -6.90 9.62
CA LYS A 115 11.43 -8.30 9.41
C LYS A 115 12.38 -9.24 10.15
N ALA A 116 13.68 -8.90 10.21
CA ALA A 116 14.67 -9.64 10.98
C ALA A 116 14.39 -9.56 12.49
N GLU A 117 14.07 -8.38 13.00
CA GLU A 117 13.66 -8.17 14.40
C GLU A 117 12.40 -8.96 14.75
N THR A 118 11.40 -8.96 13.87
CA THR A 118 10.17 -9.74 14.05
C THR A 118 10.45 -11.24 14.09
N ALA A 119 11.32 -11.73 13.20
CA ALA A 119 11.72 -13.14 13.16
C ALA A 119 12.50 -13.53 14.42
N LEU A 120 13.44 -12.71 14.87
CA LEU A 120 14.19 -12.94 16.10
C LEU A 120 13.28 -12.98 17.32
N GLY A 121 12.38 -12.01 17.47
CA GLY A 121 11.43 -11.99 18.57
C GLY A 121 10.45 -13.18 18.53
N LEU A 122 10.08 -13.68 17.34
CA LEU A 122 9.28 -14.90 17.21
C LEU A 122 10.07 -16.13 17.63
N PHE A 123 11.34 -16.23 17.28
CA PHE A 123 12.24 -17.33 17.66
C PHE A 123 12.43 -17.37 19.17
N GLU A 124 12.83 -16.26 19.78
CA GLU A 124 13.04 -16.12 21.24
C GLU A 124 11.78 -16.49 22.06
N ARG A 125 10.58 -16.30 21.50
CA ARG A 125 9.33 -16.63 22.19
C ARG A 125 8.92 -18.10 22.09
N HIS A 126 9.41 -18.84 21.11
CA HIS A 126 8.85 -20.16 20.77
C HIS A 126 9.90 -21.27 20.63
N VAL A 127 11.19 -20.96 20.74
CA VAL A 127 12.29 -21.93 20.65
C VAL A 127 13.15 -21.79 21.91
N ASP A 128 13.24 -22.88 22.67
CA ASP A 128 14.11 -23.04 23.85
C ASP A 128 15.55 -23.39 23.46
#